data_AF-A0A1T5FW42-F1
#
_entry.id   AF-A0A1T5FW42-F1
#
_cell.length_a   1.000
_cell.length_b   1.000
_cell.length_c   1.000
_cell.angle_alpha   90.00
_cell.angle_beta   90.00
_cell.angle_gamma   90.00
#
_symmetry.space_group_name_H-M   'P 1'
#
loop_
_entity.id
_entity.type
_entity.pdbx_description
1 polymer ?
#
loop_
_entity_poly.entity_id
_entity_poly.type
_entity_poly.pdbx_seq_one_letter_code
_entity_poly.pdbx_strand_id
1 'polypeptide(L)' 'MTDHNETQFTSAGTDINEVKRQNAESGLSYNEVKKLLAQSGGVGTRKYSDTDVEEVKQEIHGKNQ' A
#
# COMPACT_ATOMS: atom_id res chain seq x y z
N MET A 1 22.31 27.30 8.21
CA MET A 1 21.13 26.42 8.05
C MET A 1 20.89 25.83 9.42
N THR A 2 19.88 26.34 10.12
CA THR A 2 19.58 25.92 11.49
C THR A 2 18.79 24.63 11.42
N ASP A 3 19.48 23.52 11.69
CA ASP A 3 18.85 22.20 11.81
C ASP A 3 17.75 22.26 12.86
N HIS A 4 16.55 21.89 12.42
CA HIS A 4 15.35 21.77 13.22
C HIS A 4 15.61 20.74 14.32
N ASN A 5 16.01 21.21 15.51
CA ASN A 5 16.12 20.45 16.74
C ASN A 5 14.69 20.19 17.29
N GLU A 6 13.82 19.66 16.41
CA GLU A 6 12.47 19.25 16.73
C GLU A 6 12.57 18.03 17.65
N THR A 7 11.91 18.14 18.80
CA THR A 7 11.84 17.20 19.92
C THR A 7 12.10 15.75 19.50
N GLN A 8 13.27 15.23 19.87
CA GLN A 8 13.69 13.86 19.57
C GLN A 8 12.82 12.82 20.28
N PHE A 9 12.13 13.20 21.35
CA PHE A 9 11.28 12.34 22.15
C PHE A 9 9.84 12.85 22.21
N THR A 10 8.87 11.95 22.15
CA THR A 10 7.46 12.26 22.44
C THR A 10 7.24 12.52 23.93
N SER A 11 6.07 13.03 24.32
CA SER A 11 5.69 13.18 25.74
C SER A 11 5.68 11.85 26.52
N ALA A 12 5.56 10.73 25.81
CA ALA A 12 5.65 9.38 26.36
C ALA A 12 7.11 8.85 26.40
N GLY A 13 8.11 9.65 26.00
CA GLY A 13 9.52 9.26 25.97
C GLY A 13 9.94 8.43 24.76
N THR A 14 9.16 8.42 23.68
CA THR A 14 9.48 7.66 22.46
C THR A 14 10.49 8.40 21.59
N ASP A 15 11.64 7.79 21.27
CA ASP A 15 12.62 8.34 20.33
C ASP A 15 12.07 8.31 18.89
N ILE A 16 11.86 9.49 18.31
CA ILE A 16 11.27 9.66 16.97
C ILE A 16 12.25 9.21 15.88
N ASN A 17 13.55 9.40 16.05
CA ASN A 17 14.54 9.02 15.04
C ASN A 17 14.67 7.50 14.96
N GLU A 18 14.69 6.84 16.11
CA GLU A 18 14.75 5.39 16.16
C GLU A 18 13.49 4.77 15.56
N VAL A 19 12.30 5.32 15.84
CA VAL A 19 11.05 4.87 15.21
C VAL A 19 11.10 5.06 13.69
N LYS A 20 11.61 6.18 13.18
CA LYS A 20 11.77 6.39 11.73
C LYS A 20 12.73 5.37 11.11
N ARG A 21 13.85 5.07 11.76
CA ARG A 21 14.83 4.07 11.32
C ARG A 21 14.19 2.68 11.25
N GLN A 22 13.50 2.27 12.32
CA GLN A 22 12.79 0.99 12.36
C GLN A 22 11.68 0.89 11.31
N ASN A 23 10.92 1.97 11.08
CA ASN A 23 9.90 2.03 10.02
C ASN A 23 10.51 1.89 8.62
N ALA A 24 11.69 2.47 8.38
CA ALA A 24 12.39 2.31 7.11
C ALA A 24 12.93 0.88 6.92
N GLU A 25 13.27 0.18 8.00
CA GLU A 25 13.80 -1.20 7.98
C GLU A 25 12.73 -2.30 8.04
N SER A 26 11.47 -1.97 8.34
CA SER A 26 10.40 -2.95 8.54
C SER A 26 9.70 -3.41 7.25
N GLY A 27 10.13 -2.91 6.10
CA GLY A 27 9.61 -3.30 4.79
C GLY A 27 8.31 -2.57 4.41
N LEU A 28 7.53 -3.17 3.52
CA LEU A 28 6.30 -2.55 3.00
C LEU A 28 5.22 -2.49 4.08
N SER A 29 4.54 -1.35 4.18
CA SER A 29 3.35 -1.23 4.98
C SER A 29 2.22 -2.11 4.43
N TYR A 30 1.23 -2.40 5.28
CA TYR A 30 0.03 -3.13 4.89
C TYR A 30 -0.63 -2.57 3.62
N ASN A 31 -0.74 -1.24 3.51
CA ASN A 31 -1.37 -0.59 2.37
C ASN A 31 -0.53 -0.73 1.09
N GLU A 32 0.80 -0.68 1.21
CA GLU A 32 1.71 -0.91 0.08
C GLU A 32 1.67 -2.36 -0.39
N VAL A 33 1.66 -3.32 0.53
CA VAL A 33 1.46 -4.74 0.21
C VAL A 33 0.11 -4.94 -0.45
N LYS A 34 -0.96 -4.36 0.09
CA LYS A 34 -2.31 -4.45 -0.50
C LYS A 34 -2.34 -3.90 -1.93
N LYS A 35 -1.69 -2.76 -2.18
CA LYS A 35 -1.58 -2.17 -3.52
C LYS A 35 -0.80 -3.08 -4.46
N LEU A 36 0.34 -3.61 -4.02
CA LEU A 36 1.16 -4.52 -4.81
C LEU A 36 0.40 -5.81 -5.17
N LEU A 37 -0.33 -6.38 -4.22
CA LEU A 37 -1.17 -7.56 -4.44
C LEU A 37 -2.34 -7.28 -5.39
N ALA A 38 -2.95 -6.09 -5.30
CA ALA A 38 -4.00 -5.68 -6.23
C ALA A 38 -3.45 -5.57 -7.67
N GLN A 39 -2.25 -5.01 -7.84
CA GLN A 39 -1.58 -4.91 -9.14
C GLN A 39 -1.12 -6.28 -9.68
N SER A 40 -0.54 -7.14 -8.83
CA SER A 40 0.03 -8.41 -9.29
C SER A 40 -1.01 -9.51 -9.49
N GLY A 41 -2.15 -9.38 -8.82
CA GLY A 41 -3.08 -10.47 -8.61
C GLY A 41 -2.66 -11.43 -7.52
N GLY A 42 -3.63 -12.22 -7.07
CA GLY A 42 -3.33 -13.43 -6.30
C GLY A 42 -2.62 -14.49 -7.15
N VAL A 43 -2.04 -15.49 -6.48
CA VAL A 43 -1.37 -16.62 -7.14
C VAL A 43 -2.38 -17.34 -8.05
N GLY A 44 -2.12 -17.35 -9.36
CA GLY A 44 -3.02 -17.95 -10.36
C GLY A 44 -4.18 -17.04 -10.83
N THR A 45 -4.35 -15.85 -10.27
CA THR A 45 -5.42 -14.90 -10.64
C THR A 45 -4.92 -13.63 -11.32
N ARG A 46 -3.64 -13.57 -11.73
CA ARG A 46 -3.03 -12.43 -12.47
C ARG A 46 -3.87 -11.95 -13.66
N LYS A 47 -4.51 -12.89 -14.39
CA LYS A 47 -5.43 -12.61 -15.50
C LYS A 47 -6.67 -11.75 -15.11
N TYR A 48 -6.94 -11.60 -13.81
CA TYR A 48 -8.09 -10.88 -13.26
C TYR A 48 -7.69 -9.61 -12.51
N SER A 49 -6.42 -9.22 -12.51
CA SER A 49 -5.86 -8.24 -11.56
C SER A 49 -5.82 -6.82 -12.11
N ASP A 50 -5.69 -6.70 -13.42
CA ASP A 50 -5.89 -5.46 -14.19
C ASP A 50 -7.23 -5.48 -14.92
N THR A 51 -8.26 -6.04 -14.27
CA THR A 51 -9.59 -6.12 -14.89
C THR A 51 -10.23 -4.75 -14.86
N ASP A 52 -10.53 -4.17 -16.02
CA ASP A 52 -11.38 -3.00 -16.11
C ASP A 52 -12.81 -3.38 -15.68
N VAL A 53 -13.26 -2.78 -14.59
CA VAL A 53 -14.57 -3.05 -13.99
C VAL A 53 -15.69 -2.74 -14.98
N GLU A 54 -15.52 -1.73 -15.84
CA GLU A 54 -16.52 -1.38 -16.83
C GLU A 54 -16.55 -2.37 -18.00
N GLU A 55 -15.39 -2.87 -18.44
CA GLU A 55 -15.31 -3.94 -19.45
C GLU A 55 -16.04 -5.21 -18.99
N VAL A 56 -15.82 -5.63 -17.73
CA VAL A 56 -16.50 -6.81 -17.17
C VAL A 56 -18.00 -6.63 -17.06
N LYS A 57 -18.46 -5.45 -16.63
CA LYS A 57 -19.90 -5.15 -16.58
C LYS A 57 -20.53 -5.27 -17.96
N GLN A 58 -19.86 -4.81 -19.01
CA GLN A 58 -20.36 -4.92 -20.39
C GLN A 58 -20.44 -6.37 -20.85
N GLU A 59 -19.42 -7.20 -20.58
CA GLU A 59 -19.41 -8.62 -20.97
C GLU A 59 -20.53 -9.43 -20.29
N ILE A 60 -20.78 -9.18 -18.99
CA ILE A 60 -21.83 -9.87 -18.22
C ILE A 60 -23.24 -9.49 -18.72
N HIS A 61 -23.48 -8.22 -19.04
CA HIS A 61 -24.79 -7.77 -19.50
C HIS A 61 -25.02 -8.04 -21.00
N GLY A 62 -23.98 -7.96 -21.83
CA GLY A 62 -24.04 -8.19 -23.28
C GLY A 62 -24.25 -9.66 -23.68
N LYS A 63 -23.85 -10.62 -22.83
CA LYS A 63 -24.14 -12.05 -23.06
C LYS A 63 -25.61 -12.44 -22.82
N ASN A 64 -26.43 -11.54 -22.29
CA ASN A 64 -27.85 -11.78 -21.99
C ASN A 64 -28.80 -11.11 -22.99
N GLN A 65 -28.33 -10.75 -24.20
CA GLN A 65 -29.17 -10.30 -25.33
C GLN A 65 -29.06 -11.24 -26.53
#